data_AF-A0A957D0V2-F1
#
_entry.id   AF-A0A957D0V2-F1
#
_cell.length_a   1.000
_cell.length_b   1.000
_cell.length_c   1.000
_cell.angle_alpha   90.00
_cell.angle_beta   90.00
_cell.angle_gamma   90.00
#
_symmetry.space_group_name_H-M   'P 1'
#
loop_
_entity.id
_entity.type
_entity.pdbx_description
1 polymer ?
#
loop_
_entity_poly.entity_id
_entity_poly.type
_entity_poly.pdbx_seq_one_letter_code
_entity_poly.pdbx_strand_id
1 'polypeptide(L)'
;MLTGDIRNQVDRIWDTFWTGGISNPLEVIEQLTYLLFIKRLDEIHTRAENKANTLSQPIENPIFPDPDDSAVGSRHALTLQEP
;
A
#
# COMPACT_ATOMS: atom_id res chain seq x y z
N MET A 1 -17.47 -19.38 17.40
CA MET A 1 -17.67 -18.09 18.09
C MET A 1 -16.49 -17.21 17.71
N LEU A 2 -16.74 -16.11 17.00
CA LEU A 2 -15.69 -15.28 16.38
C LEU A 2 -15.40 -13.98 17.17
N THR A 3 -16.00 -13.83 18.37
CA THR A 3 -16.16 -12.50 18.99
C THR A 3 -15.15 -12.16 20.08
N GLY A 4 -14.42 -13.16 20.63
CA GLY A 4 -13.39 -12.94 21.66
C GLY A 4 -12.03 -12.58 21.05
N ASP A 5 -11.53 -13.42 20.16
CA ASP A 5 -10.19 -13.26 19.59
C ASP A 5 -10.06 -12.02 18.71
N ILE A 6 -11.10 -11.69 17.93
CA ILE A 6 -11.11 -10.47 17.11
C ILE A 6 -11.15 -9.22 18.00
N ARG A 7 -11.96 -9.23 19.07
CA ARG A 7 -11.99 -8.11 20.03
C ARG A 7 -10.61 -7.89 20.64
N ASN A 8 -9.97 -8.96 21.11
CA ASN A 8 -8.62 -8.88 21.67
C ASN A 8 -7.55 -8.40 20.67
N GLN A 9 -7.76 -8.60 19.36
CA GLN A 9 -6.87 -8.04 18.34
C GLN A 9 -7.12 -6.54 18.14
N VAL A 10 -8.39 -6.13 18.09
CA VAL A 10 -8.76 -4.71 17.99
C VAL A 10 -8.26 -3.93 19.21
N ASP A 11 -8.42 -4.47 20.41
CA ASP A 11 -7.96 -3.82 21.65
C ASP A 11 -6.43 -3.66 21.66
N ARG A 12 -5.67 -4.67 21.20
CA ARG A 12 -4.21 -4.58 21.08
C ARG A 12 -3.75 -3.53 20.07
N ILE A 13 -4.46 -3.41 18.94
CA ILE A 13 -4.19 -2.37 17.95
C ILE A 13 -4.40 -1.00 18.59
N TRP A 14 -5.51 -0.82 19.31
CA TRP A 14 -5.82 0.41 20.04
C TRP A 14 -4.75 0.78 21.07
N ASP A 15 -4.32 -0.17 21.91
CA ASP A 15 -3.26 0.03 22.91
C ASP A 15 -1.92 0.46 22.29
N THR A 16 -1.63 -0.03 21.08
CA THR A 16 -0.41 0.32 20.34
C THR A 16 -0.42 1.79 19.94
N PHE A 17 -1.53 2.30 19.39
CA PHE A 17 -1.67 3.71 19.04
C PHE A 17 -1.64 4.62 20.27
N TRP A 18 -2.30 4.19 21.35
CA TRP A 18 -2.30 4.92 22.61
C TRP A 18 -0.88 5.06 23.19
N THR A 19 -0.11 3.97 23.24
CA THR A 19 1.29 3.98 23.72
C THR A 19 2.21 4.79 22.79
N GLY A 20 1.88 4.85 21.49
CA GLY A 20 2.57 5.67 20.50
C GLY A 20 2.27 7.17 20.56
N GLY A 21 1.41 7.63 21.48
CA GLY A 21 1.06 9.04 21.64
C GLY A 21 -0.01 9.55 20.67
N ILE A 22 -0.67 8.67 19.92
CA ILE A 22 -1.79 9.01 19.02
C ILE A 22 -3.08 8.68 19.76
N SER A 23 -3.69 9.68 20.39
CA SER A 23 -4.91 9.50 21.20
C SER A 23 -6.19 9.94 20.49
N ASN A 24 -6.10 10.61 19.34
CA ASN A 24 -7.27 11.04 18.58
C ASN A 24 -7.86 9.85 17.79
N PRO A 25 -9.07 9.37 18.10
CA PRO A 25 -9.66 8.21 17.43
C PRO A 25 -9.81 8.38 15.92
N LEU A 26 -10.04 9.61 15.44
CA LEU A 26 -10.21 9.87 14.02
C LEU A 26 -8.90 9.66 13.25
N GLU A 27 -7.78 10.17 13.79
CA GLU A 27 -6.45 9.96 13.22
C GLU A 27 -6.08 8.47 13.21
N VAL A 28 -6.39 7.73 14.28
CA VAL A 28 -6.14 6.27 14.33
C VAL A 28 -6.87 5.53 13.21
N ILE A 29 -8.16 5.85 12.99
CA ILE A 29 -8.96 5.24 11.92
C ILE A 29 -8.40 5.58 10.55
N GLU A 30 -7.97 6.82 10.34
CA GLU A 30 -7.36 7.27 9.09
C GLU A 30 -6.05 6.49 8.80
N GLN A 31 -5.14 6.43 9.77
CA GLN A 31 -3.88 5.70 9.64
C GLN A 31 -4.10 4.21 9.37
N LEU A 32 -5.07 3.58 10.07
CA LEU A 32 -5.44 2.20 9.82
C LEU A 32 -5.98 2.00 8.40
N THR A 33 -6.80 2.94 7.92
CA THR A 33 -7.39 2.87 6.58
C THR A 33 -6.32 2.99 5.50
N TYR A 34 -5.34 3.89 5.67
CA TYR A 34 -4.20 3.97 4.76
C TYR A 34 -3.40 2.67 4.70
N LEU A 35 -3.09 2.06 5.85
CA LEU A 35 -2.37 0.80 5.89
C LEU A 35 -3.15 -0.35 5.23
N LEU A 36 -4.46 -0.43 5.49
CA LEU A 36 -5.33 -1.43 4.85
C LEU A 36 -5.39 -1.24 3.34
N PHE A 37 -5.43 0.01 2.87
CA PHE A 37 -5.45 0.32 1.45
C PHE A 37 -4.12 -0.07 0.78
N ILE A 38 -2.98 0.31 1.36
CA ILE A 38 -1.65 -0.05 0.84
C ILE A 38 -1.47 -1.56 0.82
N LYS A 39 -1.82 -2.26 1.91
CA LYS A 39 -1.77 -3.72 1.97
C LYS A 39 -2.64 -4.35 0.88
N ARG A 40 -3.82 -3.79 0.62
CA ARG A 40 -4.70 -4.31 -0.43
C ARG A 40 -4.09 -4.13 -1.83
N LEU A 41 -3.45 -2.99 -2.10
CA LEU A 41 -2.73 -2.76 -3.34
C LEU A 41 -1.57 -3.76 -3.51
N ASP A 42 -0.80 -3.97 -2.45
CA ASP A 42 0.30 -4.95 -2.39
C ASP A 42 -0.18 -6.38 -2.71
N GLU A 43 -1.28 -6.83 -2.10
CA GLU A 43 -1.87 -8.13 -2.38
C GLU A 43 -2.34 -8.29 -3.83
N ILE A 44 -2.81 -7.22 -4.47
CA ILE A 44 -3.23 -7.26 -5.88
C ILE A 44 -1.99 -7.34 -6.77
N HIS A 45 -0.96 -6.54 -6.50
CA HIS A 45 0.30 -6.54 -7.25
C HIS A 45 0.99 -7.89 -7.15
N THR A 46 1.19 -8.42 -5.94
CA THR A 46 1.78 -9.74 -5.69
C THR A 46 1.06 -10.85 -6.45
N ARG A 47 -0.28 -10.80 -6.55
CA ARG A 47 -1.06 -11.77 -7.33
C ARG A 47 -0.79 -11.65 -8.83
N ALA A 48 -0.65 -10.43 -9.33
CA ALA A 48 -0.31 -10.19 -10.73
C ALA A 48 1.13 -10.66 -11.04
N GLU A 49 2.10 -10.41 -10.16
CA GLU A 49 3.47 -10.92 -10.28
C GLU A 49 3.52 -12.45 -10.29
N ASN A 50 2.82 -13.10 -9.35
CA ASN A 50 2.77 -14.57 -9.31
C ASN A 50 2.19 -15.18 -10.59
N LYS A 51 1.16 -14.54 -11.16
CA LYS A 51 0.57 -14.93 -12.45
C LYS A 51 1.57 -14.74 -13.59
N ALA A 52 2.22 -13.58 -13.66
CA ALA A 52 3.24 -13.24 -14.65
C ALA A 52 4.42 -14.24 -14.61
N ASN A 53 4.94 -14.53 -13.42
CA ASN A 53 6.01 -15.51 -13.19
C ASN A 53 5.62 -16.92 -13.64
N THR A 54 4.38 -17.34 -13.33
CA THR A 54 3.86 -18.66 -13.76
C THR A 54 3.78 -18.77 -15.28
N LEU A 55 3.43 -17.67 -15.96
CA LEU A 55 3.29 -17.62 -17.42
C LEU A 55 4.58 -17.25 -18.15
N SER A 56 5.65 -16.90 -17.42
CA SER A 56 6.88 -16.32 -17.97
C SER A 56 6.62 -15.11 -18.88
N GLN A 57 5.65 -14.28 -18.49
CA GLN A 57 5.24 -13.06 -19.19
C GLN A 57 5.48 -11.84 -18.30
N PRO A 58 5.70 -10.65 -18.86
CA PRO A 58 5.77 -9.43 -18.06
C PRO A 58 4.44 -9.15 -17.36
N ILE A 59 4.49 -8.46 -16.22
CA ILE A 59 3.28 -8.00 -15.53
C ILE A 59 2.54 -6.99 -16.39
N GLU A 60 1.24 -7.20 -16.57
CA GLU A 60 0.37 -6.26 -17.28
C GLU A 60 -0.13 -5.18 -16.31
N ASN A 61 0.04 -3.90 -16.65
CA ASN A 61 -0.41 -2.74 -15.88
C ASN A 61 0.02 -2.79 -14.39
N PRO A 62 1.32 -2.74 -14.09
CA PRO A 62 1.81 -2.83 -12.73
C PRO A 62 1.29 -1.67 -11.86
N ILE A 63 0.78 -2.01 -10.67
CA ILE A 63 0.31 -1.03 -9.67
C ILE A 63 1.48 -0.19 -9.13
N PHE A 64 2.63 -0.82 -8.91
CA PHE A 64 3.84 -0.15 -8.46
C PHE A 64 4.83 -0.07 -9.64
N PRO A 65 5.47 1.09 -9.87
CA PRO A 65 6.50 1.21 -10.89
C PRO A 65 7.70 0.33 -10.54
N ASP A 66 8.43 -0.10 -11.55
CA ASP A 66 9.70 -0.77 -11.33
C ASP A 66 10.66 0.22 -10.63
N PRO A 67 11.36 -0.18 -9.55
CA PRO A 67 12.35 0.67 -8.90
C PRO A 67 13.35 1.30 -9.89
N ASP A 68 13.70 0.57 -10.95
CA ASP A 68 14.64 1.02 -11.98
C ASP A 68 13.99 1.94 -13.04
N ASP A 69 12.66 2.05 -13.07
CA ASP A 69 11.87 2.91 -13.99
C ASP A 69 11.54 4.31 -13.39
N SER A 70 12.14 4.63 -12.24
CA SER A 70 11.99 5.92 -11.55
C SER A 70 12.49 7.15 -12.34
N ALA A 71 13.09 6.95 -13.52
CA ALA A 71 13.57 8.01 -14.42
C ALA A 71 12.48 8.62 -15.34
N VAL A 72 11.27 8.05 -15.43
CA VAL A 72 10.24 8.51 -16.38
C VAL A 72 9.69 9.90 -16.06
N GLY A 73 9.80 10.36 -14.81
CA GLY A 73 9.43 11.73 -14.40
C GLY A 73 10.34 12.84 -14.95
N SER A 74 11.56 12.53 -15.38
CA SER A 74 12.52 13.55 -15.86
C SER A 74 12.46 13.80 -17.38
N ARG A 75 11.78 12.93 -18.15
CA ARG A 75 11.74 13.03 -19.62
C ARG A 75 10.65 13.96 -20.15
N HIS A 76 9.58 14.17 -19.38
CA HIS A 76 8.46 15.04 -19.76
C HIS A 76 8.66 16.52 -19.38
N ALA A 77 9.64 16.85 -18.54
CA ALA A 77 9.92 18.23 -18.15
C ALA A 77 10.80 19.00 -19.15
N LEU A 78 11.43 18.30 -20.11
CA LEU A 78 12.38 18.89 -21.06
C LEU A 78 11.79 19.17 -22.45
N THR A 79 10.50 18.91 -22.68
CA THR A 79 9.85 19.08 -24.00
C THR A 79 8.98 20.33 -24.13
N LEU A 80 8.90 21.18 -23.10
CA LEU A 80 8.12 22.43 -23.12
C LEU A 80 8.97 23.71 -23.12
N GLN A 81 10.24 23.60 -23.52
CA GLN A 81 11.13 24.75 -23.65
C GLN A 81 11.76 24.77 -25.05
N GLU A 82 10.95 25.00 -26.07
CA GLU A 82 11.40 25.50 -27.38
C GLU A 82 10.52 26.71 -27.75
N PRO A 83 11.07 27.68 -28.51
CA PRO A 83 10.95 29.12 -28.28
C PRO A 83 9.59 29.77 -28.56
#